data_AF-A0A660MXR5-F1
#
_entry.id   AF-A0A660MXR5-F1
#
_cell.length_a   1.000
_cell.length_b   1.000
_cell.length_c   1.000
_cell.angle_alpha   90.00
_cell.angle_beta   90.00
_cell.angle_gamma   90.00
#
_symmetry.space_group_name_H-M   'P 1'
#
loop_
_entity.id
_entity.type
_entity.pdbx_description
1 polymer ?
#
loop_
_entity_poly.entity_id
_entity_poly.type
_entity_poly.pdbx_seq_one_letter_code
_entity_poly.pdbx_strand_id
1 'polypeptide(L)'
;MLSHLLISTLKKLDRFLARITIGLIRCYQATLSPDKGLLSFFLKGRICGHEPHCSAYGLKCLQRYGFWHGLPKISDRILHCTPTMQKIYDPEYYRVVFFSSAPIGTPFLTALHQDPRFEVVGVVTQQDKPVGRGLKLTPNVIKQTALELGFEEQQIQTPRKINLETSIEGKNFYDRLQAKSPDFLVVIAYGKLMPVSLLELPTFAPINVHGSLLPQYRGASPLQSVFLDQQTHTGITVMHMDAGMDTGAIVDRLAFKLPFDRTVKTLIEKIQETGPQFLNDTLRSYAKGSLHATPQDESKSTTCQKITKHDGEIAPARDSLASIYAKYRAYALRPKIRFTHQEKTVVIESLILDADLYAAGKDQPLWDSSYRLHPAIKTLSLKPEGKKSMDRTSFKNGYLKEKKSD
;
A
#
# COMPACT_ATOMS: atom_id res chain seq x y z
N MET A 1 -38.41 5.58 15.43
CA MET A 1 -38.58 7.04 15.38
C MET A 1 -38.01 7.74 16.63
N LEU A 2 -38.34 7.29 17.85
CA LEU A 2 -37.78 7.78 19.12
C LEU A 2 -36.24 7.70 19.22
N SER A 3 -35.62 6.64 18.69
CA SER A 3 -34.16 6.46 18.67
C SER A 3 -33.43 7.50 17.81
N HIS A 4 -33.97 7.83 16.63
CA HIS A 4 -33.40 8.85 15.76
C HIS A 4 -33.52 10.27 16.35
N LEU A 5 -34.63 10.56 17.02
CA LEU A 5 -34.82 11.85 17.67
C LEU A 5 -33.82 12.01 18.82
N LEU A 6 -33.65 10.98 19.65
CA LEU A 6 -32.70 10.94 20.77
C LEU A 6 -31.24 11.09 20.30
N ILE A 7 -30.84 10.37 19.26
CA ILE A 7 -29.49 10.48 18.67
C ILE A 7 -29.26 11.90 18.13
N SER A 8 -30.28 12.50 17.52
CA SER A 8 -30.21 13.87 17.00
C SER A 8 -30.06 14.91 18.12
N THR A 9 -30.84 14.81 19.21
CA THR A 9 -30.70 15.69 20.37
C THR A 9 -29.34 15.54 21.05
N LEU A 10 -28.85 14.31 21.22
CA LEU A 10 -27.51 14.06 21.78
C LEU A 10 -26.40 14.69 20.92
N LYS A 11 -26.48 14.57 19.58
CA LYS A 11 -25.52 15.23 18.67
C LYS A 11 -25.61 16.76 18.69
N LYS A 12 -26.79 17.32 18.97
CA LYS A 12 -26.96 18.78 19.11
C LYS A 12 -26.36 19.26 20.44
N LEU A 13 -26.62 18.53 21.53
CA LEU A 13 -26.06 18.83 22.84
C LEU A 13 -24.53 18.72 22.84
N ASP A 14 -23.99 17.66 22.26
CA ASP A 14 -22.54 17.47 22.09
C ASP A 14 -21.88 18.66 21.38
N ARG A 15 -22.46 19.11 20.24
CA ARG A 15 -21.97 20.28 19.51
C ARG A 15 -22.15 21.59 20.28
N PHE A 16 -23.21 21.72 21.07
CA PHE A 16 -23.45 22.91 21.90
C PHE A 16 -22.41 23.02 23.02
N LEU A 17 -22.18 21.93 23.75
CA LEU A 17 -21.16 21.86 24.79
C LEU A 17 -19.77 22.12 24.20
N ALA A 18 -19.44 21.50 23.05
CA ALA A 18 -18.18 21.73 22.36
C ALA A 18 -17.95 23.21 22.04
N ARG A 19 -18.99 23.94 21.58
CA ARG A 19 -18.92 25.39 21.31
C ARG A 19 -18.65 26.22 22.56
N ILE A 20 -19.30 25.90 23.68
CA ILE A 20 -19.05 26.56 24.97
C ILE A 20 -17.60 26.36 25.38
N THR A 21 -17.12 25.12 25.36
CA THR A 21 -15.74 24.79 25.74
C THR A 21 -14.71 25.44 24.80
N ILE A 22 -14.97 25.45 23.49
CA ILE A 22 -14.16 26.20 22.52
C ILE A 22 -14.08 27.68 22.88
N GLY A 23 -15.20 28.30 23.27
CA GLY A 23 -15.24 29.68 23.75
C GLY A 23 -14.33 29.90 24.95
N LEU A 24 -14.41 29.03 25.96
CA LEU A 24 -13.55 29.08 27.15
C LEU A 24 -12.06 28.94 26.80
N ILE A 25 -11.70 27.99 25.93
CA ILE A 25 -10.31 27.81 25.49
C ILE A 25 -9.80 29.05 24.74
N ARG A 26 -10.62 29.67 23.89
CA ARG A 26 -10.26 30.91 23.20
C ARG A 26 -10.07 32.08 24.17
N CYS A 27 -10.94 32.22 25.18
CA CYS A 27 -10.76 33.21 26.24
C CYS A 27 -9.44 33.01 26.98
N TYR A 28 -9.12 31.76 27.36
CA TYR A 28 -7.83 31.42 27.95
C TYR A 28 -6.66 31.77 27.01
N GLN A 29 -6.74 31.42 25.72
CA GLN A 29 -5.72 31.76 24.72
C GLN A 29 -5.46 33.25 24.60
N ALA A 30 -6.49 34.09 24.74
CA ALA A 30 -6.36 35.54 24.64
C ALA A 30 -5.84 36.20 25.93
N THR A 31 -6.12 35.63 27.10
CA THR A 31 -5.81 36.24 28.40
C THR A 31 -4.61 35.60 29.08
N LEU A 32 -4.81 34.40 29.62
CA LEU A 32 -3.91 33.71 30.54
C LEU A 32 -2.94 32.76 29.85
N SER A 33 -3.09 32.52 28.54
CA SER A 33 -2.20 31.61 27.85
C SER A 33 -0.77 32.14 27.87
N PRO A 34 0.18 31.35 28.35
CA PRO A 34 1.59 31.74 28.34
C PRO A 34 2.14 31.87 26.92
N ASP A 35 1.56 31.16 25.94
CA ASP A 35 2.07 31.11 24.57
C ASP A 35 1.39 32.11 23.62
N LYS A 36 0.13 32.49 23.90
CA LYS A 36 -0.69 33.36 23.01
C LYS A 36 -1.33 34.57 23.67
N GLY A 37 -1.41 34.59 25.00
CA GLY A 37 -2.14 35.61 25.77
C GLY A 37 -1.24 36.75 26.24
N LEU A 38 -1.79 37.60 27.11
CA LEU A 38 -1.07 38.73 27.71
C LEU A 38 0.19 38.30 28.48
N LEU A 39 0.17 37.10 29.06
CA LEU A 39 1.33 36.54 29.77
C LEU A 39 2.49 36.13 28.85
N SER A 40 2.24 35.96 27.54
CA SER A 40 3.30 35.66 26.57
C SER A 40 4.34 36.78 26.45
N PHE A 41 3.93 38.03 26.70
CA PHE A 41 4.86 39.17 26.73
C PHE A 41 5.95 39.00 27.80
N PHE A 42 5.61 38.41 28.94
CA PHE A 42 6.49 38.26 30.09
C PHE A 42 7.28 36.94 30.09
N LEU A 43 6.81 35.93 29.36
CA LEU A 43 7.32 34.55 29.44
C LEU A 43 7.97 34.05 28.13
N LYS A 44 8.22 34.93 27.14
CA LYS A 44 8.72 34.60 25.79
C LYS A 44 9.79 33.50 25.80
N GLY A 45 9.44 32.34 25.22
CA GLY A 45 10.36 31.25 24.90
C GLY A 45 10.56 30.16 25.96
N ARG A 46 9.89 30.20 27.12
CA ARG A 46 10.19 29.30 28.26
C ARG A 46 9.12 28.26 28.65
N ILE A 47 8.04 28.05 27.88
CA ILE A 47 6.78 27.59 28.50
C ILE A 47 6.23 26.26 27.96
N CYS A 48 6.22 26.03 26.65
CA CYS A 48 5.70 24.79 26.09
C CYS A 48 6.56 24.30 24.91
N GLY A 49 7.00 23.05 24.99
CA GLY A 49 7.79 22.39 23.96
C GLY A 49 6.97 21.74 22.85
N HIS A 50 5.65 21.63 23.02
CA HIS A 50 4.80 20.86 22.12
C HIS A 50 4.17 21.70 21.04
N GLU A 51 4.09 21.14 19.84
CA GLU A 51 3.37 21.72 18.72
C GLU A 51 2.31 20.72 18.21
N PRO A 52 1.03 21.11 18.09
CA PRO A 52 0.43 22.33 18.63
C PRO A 52 0.42 22.33 20.17
N HIS A 53 0.37 23.50 20.81
CA HIS A 53 0.15 23.60 22.27
C HIS A 53 -1.17 22.93 22.70
N CYS A 54 -1.28 22.48 23.95
CA CYS A 54 -2.47 21.77 24.47
C CYS A 54 -3.78 22.51 24.23
N SER A 55 -3.79 23.85 24.36
CA SER A 55 -4.98 24.67 24.07
C SER A 55 -5.37 24.65 22.58
N ALA A 56 -4.38 24.68 21.68
CA ALA A 56 -4.61 24.59 20.24
C ALA A 56 -5.01 23.17 19.81
N TYR A 57 -4.40 22.13 20.38
CA TYR A 57 -4.83 20.74 20.25
C TYR A 57 -6.28 20.56 20.69
N GLY A 58 -6.66 21.15 21.83
CA GLY A 58 -8.00 21.05 22.35
C GLY A 58 -9.07 21.72 21.50
N LEU A 59 -8.75 22.87 20.89
CA LEU A 59 -9.63 23.47 19.90
C LEU A 59 -9.88 22.53 18.72
N LYS A 60 -8.82 21.94 18.16
CA LYS A 60 -8.94 21.01 17.03
C LYS A 60 -9.77 19.78 17.42
N CYS A 61 -9.48 19.17 18.57
CA CYS A 61 -10.22 18.02 19.10
C CYS A 61 -11.72 18.26 19.25
N LEU A 62 -12.10 19.40 19.84
CA LEU A 62 -13.51 19.73 20.04
C LEU A 62 -14.21 20.06 18.72
N GLN A 63 -13.50 20.69 17.78
CA GLN A 63 -14.04 21.00 16.45
C GLN A 63 -14.30 19.73 15.63
N ARG A 64 -13.40 18.75 15.70
CA ARG A 64 -13.48 17.52 14.90
C ARG A 64 -14.34 16.44 15.55
N TYR A 65 -14.15 16.17 16.84
CA TYR A 65 -14.79 15.04 17.53
C TYR A 65 -15.97 15.43 18.42
N GLY A 66 -16.25 16.73 18.61
CA GLY A 66 -17.26 17.18 19.55
C GLY A 66 -16.80 17.12 21.00
N PHE A 67 -17.72 17.33 21.93
CA PHE A 67 -17.41 17.43 23.36
C PHE A 67 -17.05 16.06 23.95
N TRP A 68 -17.91 15.05 23.76
CA TRP A 68 -17.76 13.76 24.45
C TRP A 68 -16.53 12.96 24.02
N HIS A 69 -16.13 13.06 22.76
CA HIS A 69 -14.95 12.36 22.23
C HIS A 69 -13.70 13.25 22.18
N GLY A 70 -13.87 14.57 22.07
CA GLY A 70 -12.76 15.52 22.10
C GLY A 70 -12.16 15.65 23.50
N LEU A 71 -12.99 15.76 24.55
CA LEU A 71 -12.51 16.02 25.92
C LEU A 71 -11.59 14.91 26.48
N PRO A 72 -11.87 13.60 26.27
CA PRO A 72 -10.94 12.55 26.68
C PRO A 72 -9.57 12.65 26.01
N LYS A 73 -9.50 13.02 24.73
CA LYS A 73 -8.22 13.21 24.00
C LYS A 73 -7.43 14.39 24.55
N ILE A 74 -8.11 15.49 24.85
CA ILE A 74 -7.52 16.68 25.47
C ILE A 74 -6.95 16.32 26.85
N SER A 75 -7.75 15.60 27.64
CA SER A 75 -7.35 15.15 28.98
C SER A 75 -6.16 14.22 28.91
N ASP A 76 -6.17 13.23 28.01
CA ASP A 76 -5.07 12.31 27.76
C ASP A 76 -3.77 13.07 27.46
N ARG A 77 -3.81 14.03 26.55
CA ARG A 77 -2.64 14.87 26.25
C ARG A 77 -2.16 15.67 27.46
N ILE A 78 -3.06 16.32 28.19
CA ILE A 78 -2.70 17.16 29.35
C ILE A 78 -2.09 16.30 30.46
N LEU A 79 -2.69 15.15 30.76
CA LEU A 79 -2.25 14.27 31.85
C LEU A 79 -0.91 13.60 31.55
N HIS A 80 -0.60 13.33 30.28
CA HIS A 80 0.69 12.76 29.88
C HIS A 80 1.77 13.81 29.60
N CYS A 81 1.43 15.11 29.58
CA CYS A 81 2.38 16.19 29.39
C CYS A 81 3.21 16.38 30.68
N THR A 82 4.49 15.99 30.67
CA THR A 82 5.40 16.20 31.80
C THR A 82 6.43 17.28 31.49
N PRO A 83 6.92 18.05 32.49
CA PRO A 83 7.95 19.08 32.27
C PRO A 83 9.26 18.56 31.66
N THR A 84 9.51 17.25 31.76
CA THR A 84 10.69 16.55 31.24
C THR A 84 10.49 15.98 29.83
N MET A 85 9.28 16.06 29.25
CA MET A 85 9.08 15.62 27.87
C MET A 85 9.87 16.48 26.88
N GLN A 86 10.47 15.83 25.89
CA GLN A 86 11.10 16.52 24.77
C GLN A 86 10.05 17.29 23.95
N LYS A 87 10.51 18.34 23.26
CA LYS A 87 9.68 19.06 22.28
C LYS A 87 9.25 18.10 21.18
N ILE A 88 7.96 17.79 21.10
CA ILE A 88 7.42 16.81 20.17
C ILE A 88 6.22 17.44 19.44
N TYR A 89 6.19 17.26 18.12
CA TYR A 89 5.01 17.52 17.31
C TYR A 89 4.04 16.34 17.44
N ASP A 90 2.86 16.57 18.02
CA ASP A 90 1.85 15.54 18.28
C ASP A 90 0.46 16.10 17.96
N PRO A 91 0.02 16.07 16.70
CA PRO A 91 -1.29 16.58 16.32
C PRO A 91 -2.40 15.64 16.80
N GLU A 92 -3.63 16.14 16.78
CA GLU A 92 -4.82 15.31 17.04
C GLU A 92 -4.98 14.18 16.01
N TYR A 93 -4.58 14.48 14.78
CA TYR A 93 -4.61 13.59 13.63
C TYR A 93 -3.44 13.94 12.71
N TYR A 94 -2.95 12.96 11.98
CA TYR A 94 -1.86 13.14 11.03
C TYR A 94 -2.41 13.37 9.62
N ARG A 95 -1.92 14.40 8.94
CA ARG A 95 -2.27 14.75 7.57
C ARG A 95 -1.49 13.88 6.60
N VAL A 96 -2.18 13.12 5.77
CA VAL A 96 -1.58 12.16 4.85
C VAL A 96 -1.88 12.54 3.41
N VAL A 97 -0.86 12.53 2.57
CA VAL A 97 -1.05 12.45 1.10
C VAL A 97 -0.76 11.04 0.66
N PHE A 98 -1.77 10.38 0.07
CA PHE A 98 -1.69 8.99 -0.33
C PHE A 98 -1.35 8.85 -1.81
N PHE A 99 -0.32 8.08 -2.15
CA PHE A 99 0.15 7.81 -3.51
C PHE A 99 -0.02 6.32 -3.83
N SER A 100 -0.84 6.01 -4.82
CA SER A 100 -0.90 4.66 -5.38
C SER A 100 -1.46 4.67 -6.78
N SER A 101 -1.27 3.60 -7.55
CA SER A 101 -1.91 3.42 -8.86
C SER A 101 -2.34 2.00 -9.14
N ALA A 102 -2.15 1.10 -8.18
CA ALA A 102 -2.41 -0.33 -8.31
C ALA A 102 -3.53 -0.77 -7.36
N PRO A 103 -4.30 -1.82 -7.70
CA PRO A 103 -5.39 -2.30 -6.86
C PRO A 103 -4.98 -2.65 -5.43
N ILE A 104 -3.72 -3.08 -5.20
CA ILE A 104 -3.21 -3.38 -3.86
C ILE A 104 -3.31 -2.18 -2.90
N GLY A 105 -3.28 -0.94 -3.41
CA GLY A 105 -3.38 0.27 -2.59
C GLY A 105 -4.79 0.66 -2.19
N THR A 106 -5.85 0.09 -2.80
CA THR A 106 -7.23 0.52 -2.51
C THR A 106 -7.62 0.31 -1.04
N PRO A 107 -7.33 -0.83 -0.38
CA PRO A 107 -7.75 -1.03 1.01
C PRO A 107 -6.95 -0.17 1.98
N PHE A 108 -5.70 0.18 1.63
CA PHE A 108 -4.87 1.10 2.41
C PHE A 108 -5.45 2.52 2.39
N LEU A 109 -5.88 3.01 1.21
CA LEU A 109 -6.56 4.30 1.12
C LEU A 109 -7.84 4.32 1.95
N THR A 110 -8.67 3.28 1.83
CA THR A 110 -9.92 3.15 2.59
C THR A 110 -9.67 3.16 4.09
N ALA A 111 -8.72 2.35 4.59
CA ALA A 111 -8.41 2.28 6.01
C ALA A 111 -7.84 3.60 6.55
N LEU A 112 -6.94 4.26 5.82
CA LEU A 112 -6.41 5.58 6.20
C LEU A 112 -7.53 6.63 6.27
N HIS A 113 -8.46 6.62 5.32
CA HIS A 113 -9.58 7.56 5.30
C HIS A 113 -10.57 7.33 6.44
N GLN A 114 -10.82 6.07 6.81
CA GLN A 114 -11.75 5.70 7.87
C GLN A 114 -11.16 5.85 9.28
N ASP A 115 -9.84 5.88 9.40
CA ASP A 115 -9.17 5.94 10.68
C ASP A 115 -9.12 7.39 11.22
N PRO A 116 -9.76 7.67 12.38
CA PRO A 116 -9.86 9.03 12.91
C PRO A 116 -8.51 9.64 13.29
N ARG A 117 -7.44 8.83 13.41
CA ARG A 117 -6.06 9.28 13.66
C ARG A 117 -5.44 9.98 12.45
N PHE A 118 -6.04 9.86 11.28
CA PHE A 118 -5.51 10.41 10.04
C PHE A 118 -6.52 11.34 9.36
N GLU A 119 -6.00 12.26 8.56
CA GLU A 119 -6.76 13.03 7.60
C GLU A 119 -6.06 12.86 6.25
N VAL A 120 -6.71 12.19 5.30
CA VAL A 120 -6.17 12.10 3.94
C VAL A 120 -6.47 13.42 3.23
N VAL A 121 -5.46 14.26 3.09
CA VAL A 121 -5.58 15.64 2.57
C VAL A 121 -5.33 15.73 1.06
N GLY A 122 -4.90 14.62 0.46
CA GLY A 122 -4.77 14.47 -0.98
C GLY A 122 -4.53 13.01 -1.39
N VAL A 123 -5.01 12.67 -2.59
CA VAL A 123 -4.77 11.38 -3.23
C VAL A 123 -4.04 11.63 -4.54
N VAL A 124 -2.95 10.92 -4.78
CA VAL A 124 -2.15 11.03 -5.99
C VAL A 124 -2.11 9.68 -6.70
N THR A 125 -2.50 9.66 -7.96
CA THR A 125 -2.47 8.45 -8.78
C THR A 125 -1.98 8.74 -10.20
N GLN A 126 -1.69 7.70 -10.96
CA GLN A 126 -1.40 7.83 -12.38
C GLN A 126 -2.66 8.23 -13.16
N GLN A 127 -2.44 8.77 -14.34
CA GLN A 127 -3.50 9.16 -15.25
C GLN A 127 -4.39 8.00 -15.66
N ASP A 128 -5.61 8.36 -16.01
CA ASP A 128 -6.59 7.48 -16.63
C ASP A 128 -6.00 6.84 -17.89
N LYS A 129 -6.33 5.58 -18.12
CA LYS A 129 -5.77 4.81 -19.25
C LYS A 129 -6.89 4.27 -20.11
N PRO A 130 -6.69 4.21 -21.44
CA PRO A 130 -7.61 3.50 -22.31
C PRO A 130 -7.53 1.99 -22.02
N VAL A 131 -8.67 1.34 -21.81
CA VAL A 131 -8.75 -0.10 -21.52
C VAL A 131 -9.75 -0.81 -22.43
N GLY A 132 -9.49 -2.10 -22.66
CA GLY A 132 -10.38 -2.99 -23.41
C GLY A 132 -10.42 -2.74 -24.93
N ARG A 133 -11.28 -3.51 -25.61
CA ARG A 133 -11.57 -3.35 -27.04
C ARG A 133 -12.47 -2.12 -27.20
N GLY A 134 -11.93 -1.05 -27.79
CA GLY A 134 -12.59 0.26 -27.90
C GLY A 134 -11.88 1.41 -27.17
N LEU A 135 -10.80 1.12 -26.43
CA LEU A 135 -9.90 2.12 -25.82
C LEU A 135 -10.63 3.19 -25.00
N LYS A 136 -11.72 2.83 -24.32
CA LYS A 136 -12.47 3.77 -23.47
C LYS A 136 -11.57 4.25 -22.34
N LEU A 137 -11.44 5.57 -22.22
CA LEU A 137 -10.67 6.18 -21.15
C LEU A 137 -11.34 5.82 -19.82
N THR A 138 -10.64 5.07 -18.98
CA THR A 138 -11.15 4.57 -17.72
C THR A 138 -10.33 5.13 -16.57
N PRO A 139 -10.98 5.63 -15.51
CA PRO A 139 -10.30 6.12 -14.33
C PRO A 139 -9.32 5.11 -13.74
N ASN A 140 -8.20 5.59 -13.21
CA ASN A 140 -7.35 4.72 -12.40
C ASN A 140 -8.14 4.17 -11.19
N VAL A 141 -7.91 2.91 -10.82
CA VAL A 141 -8.62 2.26 -9.70
C VAL A 141 -8.56 3.06 -8.40
N ILE A 142 -7.43 3.73 -8.11
CA ILE A 142 -7.28 4.58 -6.91
C ILE A 142 -8.10 5.87 -7.03
N LYS A 143 -8.20 6.47 -8.24
CA LYS A 143 -9.08 7.62 -8.49
C LYS A 143 -10.54 7.22 -8.27
N GLN A 144 -10.95 6.07 -8.78
CA GLN A 144 -12.30 5.55 -8.58
C GLN A 144 -12.60 5.32 -7.09
N THR A 145 -11.71 4.61 -6.38
CA THR A 145 -11.88 4.38 -4.93
C THR A 145 -11.94 5.69 -4.14
N ALA A 146 -11.11 6.69 -4.47
CA ALA A 146 -11.17 7.99 -3.81
C ALA A 146 -12.53 8.68 -4.04
N LEU A 147 -13.06 8.68 -5.26
CA LEU A 147 -14.38 9.26 -5.53
C LEU A 147 -15.49 8.51 -4.77
N GLU A 148 -15.42 7.18 -4.68
CA GLU A 148 -16.37 6.34 -3.91
C GLU A 148 -16.32 6.62 -2.40
N LEU A 149 -15.16 7.01 -1.88
CA LEU A 149 -14.98 7.44 -0.48
C LEU A 149 -15.41 8.89 -0.24
N GLY A 150 -15.87 9.61 -1.27
CA GLY A 150 -16.38 10.98 -1.16
C GLY A 150 -15.32 12.06 -1.25
N PHE A 151 -14.12 11.76 -1.76
CA PHE A 151 -13.12 12.79 -2.06
C PHE A 151 -13.57 13.64 -3.24
N GLU A 152 -13.34 14.94 -3.14
CA GLU A 152 -13.60 15.88 -4.22
C GLU A 152 -12.50 15.82 -5.30
N GLU A 153 -12.82 16.19 -6.54
CA GLU A 153 -11.90 16.09 -7.69
C GLU A 153 -10.59 16.87 -7.44
N GLN A 154 -10.67 18.04 -6.81
CA GLN A 154 -9.50 18.85 -6.40
C GLN A 154 -8.57 18.19 -5.38
N GLN A 155 -9.05 17.18 -4.65
CA GLN A 155 -8.24 16.41 -3.71
C GLN A 155 -7.50 15.25 -4.42
N ILE A 156 -7.87 14.94 -5.66
CA ILE A 156 -7.30 13.83 -6.45
C ILE A 156 -6.40 14.40 -7.55
N GLN A 157 -5.12 14.10 -7.50
CA GLN A 157 -4.14 14.62 -8.44
C GLN A 157 -3.57 13.51 -9.34
N THR A 158 -3.48 13.79 -10.64
CA THR A 158 -2.96 12.85 -11.66
C THR A 158 -1.83 13.45 -12.51
N PRO A 159 -0.77 13.99 -11.89
CA PRO A 159 0.30 14.69 -12.61
C PRO A 159 1.00 13.78 -13.62
N ARG A 160 1.41 14.30 -14.80
CA ARG A 160 2.32 13.60 -15.72
C ARG A 160 3.74 13.69 -15.20
N LYS A 161 4.18 14.91 -14.87
CA LYS A 161 5.49 15.20 -14.30
C LYS A 161 5.35 15.64 -12.85
N ILE A 162 6.23 15.14 -11.99
CA ILE A 162 6.22 15.41 -10.54
C ILE A 162 7.49 16.12 -10.04
N ASN A 163 8.51 16.24 -10.89
CA ASN A 163 9.75 16.91 -10.55
C ASN A 163 9.64 18.41 -10.87
N LEU A 164 9.67 19.23 -9.82
CA LEU A 164 9.55 20.69 -9.89
C LEU A 164 10.69 21.38 -10.62
N GLU A 165 11.89 20.81 -10.61
CA GLU A 165 13.08 21.37 -11.26
C GLU A 165 13.04 21.21 -12.78
N THR A 166 12.27 20.23 -13.25
CA THR A 166 12.26 19.82 -14.67
C THR A 166 10.97 20.19 -15.41
N SER A 167 9.94 20.67 -14.70
CA SER A 167 8.70 21.11 -15.35
C SER A 167 7.85 22.06 -14.51
N ILE A 168 7.16 22.96 -15.21
CA ILE A 168 6.14 23.85 -14.64
C ILE A 168 4.99 23.04 -14.00
N GLU A 169 4.56 21.94 -14.64
CA GLU A 169 3.56 21.04 -14.07
C GLU A 169 4.02 20.45 -12.73
N GLY A 170 5.29 20.02 -12.65
CA GLY A 170 5.90 19.48 -11.43
C GLY A 170 5.96 20.52 -10.33
N LYS A 171 6.32 21.77 -10.65
CA LYS A 171 6.30 22.89 -9.70
C LYS A 171 4.90 23.16 -9.17
N ASN A 172 3.92 23.28 -10.05
CA ASN A 172 2.53 23.50 -9.63
C ASN A 172 1.99 22.33 -8.80
N PHE A 173 2.39 21.10 -9.10
CA PHE A 173 2.07 19.92 -8.30
C PHE A 173 2.69 19.98 -6.90
N TYR A 174 3.98 20.29 -6.83
CA TYR A 174 4.70 20.49 -5.57
C TYR A 174 4.03 21.56 -4.71
N ASP A 175 3.76 22.74 -5.27
CA ASP A 175 3.17 23.88 -4.56
C ASP A 175 1.79 23.49 -3.95
N ARG A 176 0.97 22.73 -4.69
CA ARG A 176 -0.31 22.22 -4.19
C ARG A 176 -0.14 21.23 -3.04
N LEU A 177 0.87 20.35 -3.08
CA LEU A 177 1.14 19.42 -1.99
C LEU A 177 1.72 20.13 -0.76
N GLN A 178 2.66 21.05 -0.97
CA GLN A 178 3.25 21.85 0.10
C GLN A 178 2.18 22.64 0.87
N ALA A 179 1.23 23.25 0.15
CA ALA A 179 0.09 23.96 0.75
C ALA A 179 -0.84 23.06 1.59
N LYS A 180 -0.75 21.73 1.46
CA LYS A 180 -1.47 20.79 2.34
C LYS A 180 -0.72 20.51 3.64
N SER A 181 0.55 20.86 3.78
CA SER A 181 1.36 20.59 4.97
C SER A 181 1.20 19.13 5.46
N PRO A 182 1.59 18.14 4.63
CA PRO A 182 1.45 16.74 5.00
C PRO A 182 2.36 16.39 6.17
N ASP A 183 1.88 15.56 7.07
CA ASP A 183 2.69 14.92 8.10
C ASP A 183 3.37 13.66 7.55
N PHE A 184 2.69 12.96 6.64
CA PHE A 184 3.21 11.81 5.90
C PHE A 184 2.89 11.89 4.41
N LEU A 185 3.84 11.40 3.59
CA LEU A 185 3.50 10.87 2.27
C LEU A 185 3.46 9.35 2.39
N VAL A 186 2.36 8.73 1.98
CA VAL A 186 2.23 7.26 1.99
C VAL A 186 2.21 6.77 0.56
N VAL A 187 3.23 6.02 0.16
CA VAL A 187 3.41 5.52 -1.20
C VAL A 187 3.25 4.01 -1.23
N ILE A 188 2.41 3.52 -2.15
CA ILE A 188 2.18 2.09 -2.36
C ILE A 188 2.01 1.86 -3.86
N ALA A 189 3.00 1.24 -4.51
CA ALA A 189 2.92 0.88 -5.94
C ALA A 189 2.49 2.06 -6.86
N TYR A 190 3.06 3.25 -6.67
CA TYR A 190 2.78 4.44 -7.48
C TYR A 190 3.46 4.41 -8.85
N GLY A 191 4.64 3.79 -8.94
CA GLY A 191 5.33 3.52 -10.21
C GLY A 191 6.06 4.71 -10.85
N LYS A 192 6.27 5.80 -10.11
CA LYS A 192 7.20 6.88 -10.49
C LYS A 192 8.25 7.05 -9.40
N LEU A 193 9.46 7.44 -9.81
CA LEU A 193 10.52 7.82 -8.88
C LEU A 193 10.17 9.18 -8.25
N MET A 194 10.22 9.25 -6.92
CA MET A 194 9.91 10.47 -6.18
C MET A 194 11.17 11.36 -6.13
N PRO A 195 11.12 12.61 -6.62
CA PRO A 195 12.23 13.56 -6.48
C PRO A 195 12.45 13.91 -5.00
N VAL A 196 13.70 14.20 -4.63
CA VAL A 196 14.13 14.53 -3.25
C VAL A 196 13.28 15.66 -2.65
N SER A 197 12.94 16.67 -3.43
CA SER A 197 12.07 17.76 -3.00
C SER A 197 10.71 17.29 -2.45
N LEU A 198 10.10 16.25 -3.04
CA LEU A 198 8.87 15.67 -2.47
C LEU A 198 9.14 14.83 -1.22
N LEU A 199 10.29 14.17 -1.15
CA LEU A 199 10.67 13.36 0.01
C LEU A 199 10.88 14.21 1.28
N GLU A 200 11.25 15.47 1.12
CA GLU A 200 11.47 16.43 2.22
C GLU A 200 10.20 17.18 2.66
N LEU A 201 9.09 17.05 1.92
CA LEU A 201 7.82 17.71 2.27
C LEU A 201 7.18 17.31 3.60
N PRO A 202 7.09 16.00 3.95
CA PRO A 202 6.30 15.58 5.10
C PRO A 202 6.99 15.89 6.43
N THR A 203 6.22 16.29 7.45
CA THR A 203 6.75 16.57 8.80
C THR A 203 7.49 15.38 9.41
N PHE A 204 6.98 14.16 9.21
CA PHE A 204 7.56 12.94 9.80
C PHE A 204 8.39 12.13 8.82
N ALA A 205 7.78 11.68 7.72
CA ALA A 205 8.48 10.85 6.75
C ALA A 205 7.71 10.68 5.43
N PRO A 206 8.41 10.56 4.31
CA PRO A 206 7.89 9.88 3.12
C PRO A 206 8.03 8.37 3.33
N ILE A 207 6.90 7.67 3.37
CA ILE A 207 6.82 6.25 3.68
C ILE A 207 6.44 5.46 2.43
N ASN A 208 7.13 4.35 2.17
CA ASN A 208 6.74 3.35 1.18
C ASN A 208 6.30 2.06 1.88
N VAL A 209 5.25 1.42 1.37
CA VAL A 209 4.89 0.03 1.73
C VAL A 209 5.43 -0.90 0.66
N HIS A 210 6.57 -1.52 0.96
CA HIS A 210 7.26 -2.43 0.05
C HIS A 210 6.75 -3.86 0.17
N GLY A 211 6.62 -4.56 -0.96
CA GLY A 211 6.03 -5.91 -1.06
C GLY A 211 6.96 -7.06 -0.70
N SER A 212 7.93 -6.86 0.19
CA SER A 212 8.81 -7.92 0.69
C SER A 212 9.38 -7.56 2.07
N LEU A 213 10.12 -8.50 2.66
CA LEU A 213 10.92 -8.27 3.86
C LEU A 213 12.28 -7.69 3.45
N LEU A 214 12.38 -6.36 3.39
CA LEU A 214 13.64 -5.67 3.07
C LEU A 214 14.73 -6.07 4.07
N PRO A 215 16.03 -6.10 3.70
CA PRO A 215 16.61 -5.56 2.47
C PRO A 215 16.50 -6.47 1.23
N GLN A 216 15.86 -7.64 1.34
CA GLN A 216 15.67 -8.51 0.19
C GLN A 216 14.65 -7.92 -0.80
N TYR A 217 14.84 -8.19 -2.08
CA TYR A 217 13.91 -7.87 -3.16
C TYR A 217 13.62 -6.37 -3.34
N ARG A 218 14.62 -5.49 -3.23
CA ARG A 218 14.50 -4.08 -3.64
C ARG A 218 14.10 -3.98 -5.11
N GLY A 219 13.18 -3.08 -5.46
CA GLY A 219 12.82 -2.79 -6.86
C GLY A 219 11.41 -3.21 -7.28
N ALA A 220 11.25 -3.55 -8.56
CA ALA A 220 9.99 -3.37 -9.27
C ALA A 220 8.96 -4.50 -9.09
N SER A 221 9.35 -5.71 -8.69
CA SER A 221 8.46 -6.88 -8.65
C SER A 221 8.77 -7.82 -7.46
N PRO A 222 8.79 -7.31 -6.22
CA PRO A 222 9.18 -8.09 -5.04
C PRO A 222 8.23 -9.26 -4.77
N LEU A 223 6.91 -9.02 -4.88
CA LEU A 223 5.87 -10.01 -4.60
C LEU A 223 5.95 -11.25 -5.50
N GLN A 224 6.42 -11.09 -6.73
CA GLN A 224 6.62 -12.22 -7.64
C GLN A 224 7.96 -12.90 -7.41
N SER A 225 9.00 -12.13 -7.12
CA SER A 225 10.37 -12.62 -6.94
C SER A 225 10.46 -13.61 -5.79
N VAL A 226 9.70 -13.40 -4.71
CA VAL A 226 9.63 -14.36 -3.59
C VAL A 226 9.11 -15.74 -4.03
N PHE A 227 8.20 -15.82 -5.01
CA PHE A 227 7.73 -17.11 -5.53
C PHE A 227 8.70 -17.71 -6.53
N LEU A 228 9.40 -16.89 -7.33
CA LEU A 228 10.43 -17.33 -8.27
C LEU A 228 11.60 -17.98 -7.52
N ASP A 229 12.00 -17.39 -6.41
CA ASP A 229 13.02 -17.93 -5.50
C ASP A 229 12.47 -19.03 -4.56
N GLN A 230 11.20 -19.39 -4.72
CA GLN A 230 10.53 -20.45 -3.96
C GLN A 230 10.59 -20.25 -2.44
N GLN A 231 10.53 -19.00 -1.98
CA GLN A 231 10.54 -18.65 -0.56
C GLN A 231 9.31 -19.22 0.16
N THR A 232 9.51 -19.62 1.41
CA THR A 232 8.44 -20.13 2.30
C THR A 232 7.86 -19.05 3.20
N HIS A 233 8.48 -17.87 3.22
CA HIS A 233 8.07 -16.70 3.99
C HIS A 233 8.29 -15.44 3.17
N THR A 234 7.46 -14.44 3.41
CA THR A 234 7.59 -13.10 2.84
C THR A 234 6.89 -12.10 3.76
N GLY A 235 6.61 -10.89 3.31
CA GLY A 235 5.97 -9.87 4.10
C GLY A 235 5.79 -8.57 3.36
N ILE A 236 5.41 -7.55 4.11
CA ILE A 236 5.54 -6.16 3.71
C ILE A 236 6.48 -5.44 4.66
N THR A 237 7.18 -4.44 4.14
CA THR A 237 8.02 -3.54 4.93
C THR A 237 7.51 -2.12 4.79
N VAL A 238 7.30 -1.44 5.91
CA VAL A 238 7.12 0.01 5.96
C VAL A 238 8.49 0.62 6.12
N MET A 239 8.89 1.47 5.17
CA MET A 239 10.22 2.07 5.12
C MET A 239 10.17 3.55 4.80
N HIS A 240 11.21 4.27 5.17
CA HIS A 240 11.48 5.59 4.61
C HIS A 240 11.80 5.47 3.14
N MET A 241 11.38 6.46 2.39
CA MET A 241 11.87 6.69 1.05
C MET A 241 13.09 7.61 1.10
N ASP A 242 14.10 7.30 0.30
CA ASP A 242 15.27 8.11 0.04
C ASP A 242 15.44 8.28 -1.48
N ALA A 243 16.58 8.82 -1.91
CA ALA A 243 16.87 8.98 -3.34
C ALA A 243 17.12 7.64 -4.07
N GLY A 244 17.36 6.55 -3.33
CA GLY A 244 17.63 5.24 -3.88
C GLY A 244 16.36 4.44 -4.15
N MET A 245 16.54 3.26 -4.78
CA MET A 245 15.43 2.34 -5.04
C MET A 245 15.27 1.36 -3.87
N ASP A 246 14.29 1.65 -3.01
CA ASP A 246 13.96 0.85 -1.83
C ASP A 246 15.12 0.65 -0.83
N THR A 247 16.01 1.64 -0.71
CA THR A 247 17.19 1.60 0.17
C THR A 247 16.98 2.25 1.54
N GLY A 248 15.93 3.06 1.69
CA GLY A 248 15.68 3.81 2.91
C GLY A 248 15.46 2.95 4.17
N ALA A 249 15.66 3.57 5.32
CA ALA A 249 15.60 2.89 6.62
C ALA A 249 14.23 2.22 6.87
N ILE A 250 14.25 1.06 7.52
CA ILE A 250 13.08 0.23 7.80
C ILE A 250 12.43 0.70 9.09
N VAL A 251 11.14 1.00 9.02
CA VAL A 251 10.31 1.43 10.16
C VAL A 251 9.67 0.23 10.85
N ASP A 252 9.03 -0.64 10.07
CA ASP A 252 8.36 -1.83 10.60
C ASP A 252 8.21 -2.92 9.51
N ARG A 253 7.99 -4.17 9.91
CA ARG A 253 7.76 -5.31 9.01
C ARG A 253 6.63 -6.20 9.49
N LEU A 254 5.81 -6.65 8.54
CA LEU A 254 4.78 -7.66 8.77
C LEU A 254 5.09 -8.90 7.94
N ALA A 255 5.32 -10.04 8.60
CA ALA A 255 5.68 -11.30 7.96
C ALA A 255 4.48 -12.22 7.71
N PHE A 256 4.57 -13.00 6.64
CA PHE A 256 3.59 -14.01 6.22
C PHE A 256 4.30 -15.33 5.88
N LYS A 257 3.69 -16.45 6.28
CA LYS A 257 4.04 -17.77 5.74
C LYS A 257 3.44 -17.92 4.34
N LEU A 258 4.20 -18.53 3.43
CA LEU A 258 3.77 -18.91 2.09
C LEU A 258 3.55 -20.42 2.02
N PRO A 259 2.31 -20.90 2.27
CA PRO A 259 1.94 -22.28 1.96
C PRO A 259 2.25 -22.66 0.50
N PHE A 260 2.46 -23.95 0.28
CA PHE A 260 2.89 -24.51 -1.02
C PHE A 260 2.01 -24.09 -2.20
N ASP A 261 0.70 -24.06 -1.99
CA ASP A 261 -0.35 -23.79 -2.98
C ASP A 261 -0.64 -22.30 -3.20
N ARG A 262 0.02 -21.41 -2.43
CA ARG A 262 -0.20 -19.97 -2.56
C ARG A 262 0.39 -19.43 -3.87
N THR A 263 -0.28 -18.42 -4.38
CA THR A 263 0.17 -17.64 -5.54
C THR A 263 0.32 -16.18 -5.16
N VAL A 264 0.92 -15.39 -6.05
CA VAL A 264 0.99 -13.93 -5.87
C VAL A 264 -0.38 -13.30 -5.69
N LYS A 265 -1.43 -13.86 -6.31
CA LYS A 265 -2.80 -13.39 -6.17
C LYS A 265 -3.27 -13.50 -4.72
N THR A 266 -3.14 -14.68 -4.13
CA THR A 266 -3.53 -14.92 -2.73
C THR A 266 -2.66 -14.15 -1.73
N LEU A 267 -1.39 -13.89 -2.07
CA LEU A 267 -0.53 -13.03 -1.25
C LEU A 267 -1.00 -11.58 -1.28
N ILE A 268 -1.36 -11.05 -2.45
CA ILE A 268 -1.92 -9.70 -2.57
C ILE A 268 -3.22 -9.58 -1.76
N GLU A 269 -4.12 -10.57 -1.86
CA GLU A 269 -5.35 -10.63 -1.06
C GLU A 269 -5.02 -10.59 0.45
N LYS A 270 -4.00 -11.35 0.89
CA LYS A 270 -3.58 -11.34 2.29
C LYS A 270 -3.03 -9.98 2.74
N ILE A 271 -2.20 -9.34 1.90
CA ILE A 271 -1.66 -8.00 2.17
C ILE A 271 -2.79 -6.96 2.22
N GLN A 272 -3.76 -7.05 1.33
CA GLN A 272 -4.93 -6.17 1.30
C GLN A 272 -5.82 -6.33 2.54
N GLU A 273 -5.86 -7.53 3.13
CA GLU A 273 -6.58 -7.81 4.36
C GLU A 273 -5.87 -7.25 5.60
N THR A 274 -4.57 -7.56 5.80
CA THR A 274 -3.89 -7.26 7.07
C THR A 274 -2.98 -6.04 7.03
N GLY A 275 -2.49 -5.65 5.85
CA GLY A 275 -1.58 -4.53 5.66
C GLY A 275 -2.15 -3.15 6.02
N PRO A 276 -3.43 -2.82 5.75
CA PRO A 276 -3.97 -1.49 6.02
C PRO A 276 -3.92 -1.09 7.50
N GLN A 277 -4.40 -1.95 8.39
CA GLN A 277 -4.38 -1.68 9.83
C GLN A 277 -2.94 -1.62 10.36
N PHE A 278 -2.10 -2.55 9.91
CA PHE A 278 -0.67 -2.56 10.24
C PHE A 278 0.01 -1.23 9.86
N LEU A 279 -0.24 -0.69 8.67
CA LEU A 279 0.30 0.60 8.27
C LEU A 279 -0.16 1.73 9.21
N ASN A 280 -1.45 1.83 9.49
CA ASN A 280 -1.99 2.88 10.36
C ASN A 280 -1.38 2.84 11.77
N ASP A 281 -1.19 1.65 12.33
CA ASP A 281 -0.56 1.46 13.63
C ASP A 281 0.94 1.78 13.59
N THR A 282 1.61 1.41 12.51
CA THR A 282 3.02 1.75 12.26
C THR A 282 3.22 3.27 12.20
N LEU A 283 2.45 3.98 11.36
CA LEU A 283 2.57 5.44 11.18
C LEU A 283 2.33 6.18 12.50
N ARG A 284 1.32 5.76 13.27
CA ARG A 284 1.04 6.36 14.59
C ARG A 284 2.19 6.13 15.57
N SER A 285 2.69 4.91 15.65
CA SER A 285 3.76 4.54 16.58
C SER A 285 5.08 5.23 16.22
N TYR A 286 5.37 5.33 14.92
CA TYR A 286 6.51 6.10 14.41
C TYR A 286 6.39 7.59 14.74
N ALA A 287 5.23 8.21 14.47
CA ALA A 287 5.02 9.63 14.81
C ALA A 287 5.12 9.92 16.31
N LYS A 288 4.74 8.96 17.16
CA LYS A 288 4.87 9.06 18.62
C LYS A 288 6.29 8.78 19.13
N GLY A 289 7.22 8.41 18.25
CA GLY A 289 8.59 8.05 18.61
C GLY A 289 8.70 6.71 19.36
N SER A 290 7.66 5.86 19.35
CA SER A 290 7.74 4.52 19.94
C SER A 290 8.29 3.48 18.96
N LEU A 291 8.34 3.82 17.66
CA LEU A 291 9.08 3.09 16.63
C LEU A 291 10.15 4.00 16.04
N HIS A 292 11.31 3.42 15.73
CA HIS A 292 12.43 4.13 15.12
C HIS A 292 12.85 3.42 13.83
N ALA A 293 13.16 4.22 12.81
CA ALA A 293 13.67 3.68 11.56
C ALA A 293 15.10 3.15 11.74
N THR A 294 15.39 1.99 11.17
CA THR A 294 16.70 1.32 11.23
C THR A 294 17.32 1.23 9.83
N PRO A 295 18.59 1.62 9.65
CA PRO A 295 19.28 1.44 8.36
C PRO A 295 19.25 -0.02 7.90
N GLN A 296 19.14 -0.22 6.59
CA GLN A 296 19.16 -1.55 6.01
C GLN A 296 20.57 -2.18 6.09
N ASP A 297 20.62 -3.50 6.27
CA ASP A 297 21.87 -4.27 6.19
C ASP A 297 22.19 -4.57 4.72
N GLU A 298 23.09 -3.78 4.13
CA GLU A 298 23.46 -3.88 2.71
C GLU A 298 23.97 -5.27 2.32
N SER A 299 24.58 -6.02 3.24
CA SER A 299 25.11 -7.37 2.98
C SER A 299 24.01 -8.41 2.69
N LYS A 300 22.77 -8.12 3.08
CA LYS A 300 21.59 -8.98 2.87
C LYS A 300 20.70 -8.49 1.73
N SER A 301 21.09 -7.41 1.06
CA SER A 301 20.28 -6.81 0.03
C SER A 301 20.23 -7.66 -1.24
N THR A 302 19.05 -7.78 -1.82
CA THR A 302 18.87 -8.37 -3.15
C THR A 302 17.96 -7.46 -3.97
N THR A 303 18.05 -7.56 -5.31
CA THR A 303 17.25 -6.73 -6.21
C THR A 303 16.30 -7.57 -7.03
N CYS A 304 15.19 -6.97 -7.43
CA CYS A 304 14.21 -7.57 -8.32
C CYS A 304 13.94 -6.66 -9.52
N GLN A 305 13.82 -7.30 -10.69
CA GLN A 305 13.63 -6.61 -11.95
C GLN A 305 12.16 -6.55 -12.35
N LYS A 306 11.86 -5.67 -13.29
CA LYS A 306 10.51 -5.54 -13.84
C LYS A 306 10.17 -6.76 -14.70
N ILE A 307 9.04 -7.38 -14.41
CA ILE A 307 8.53 -8.53 -15.19
C ILE A 307 8.01 -8.08 -16.56
N THR A 308 8.37 -8.86 -17.57
CA THR A 308 8.00 -8.74 -18.98
C THR A 308 7.09 -9.88 -19.42
N LYS A 309 6.61 -9.83 -20.67
CA LYS A 309 5.80 -10.91 -21.26
C LYS A 309 6.61 -12.19 -21.55
N HIS A 310 7.92 -12.06 -21.74
CA HIS A 310 8.81 -13.18 -22.05
C HIS A 310 9.11 -14.05 -20.83
N ASP A 311 9.11 -13.46 -19.62
CA ASP A 311 9.40 -14.22 -18.39
C ASP A 311 8.41 -15.36 -18.13
N GLY A 312 7.18 -15.21 -18.61
CA GLY A 312 6.13 -16.24 -18.57
C GLY A 312 6.33 -17.40 -19.54
N GLU A 313 7.30 -17.35 -20.45
CA GLU A 313 7.59 -18.45 -21.35
C GLU A 313 8.22 -19.63 -20.59
N ILE A 314 7.74 -20.83 -20.90
CA ILE A 314 8.24 -22.09 -20.36
C ILE A 314 8.43 -23.11 -21.49
N ALA A 315 9.31 -24.08 -21.29
CA ALA A 315 9.44 -25.27 -22.12
C ALA A 315 8.98 -26.51 -21.30
N PRO A 316 7.70 -26.92 -21.41
CA PRO A 316 7.12 -27.93 -20.52
C PRO A 316 7.82 -29.29 -20.47
N ALA A 317 8.48 -29.69 -21.57
CA ALA A 317 9.20 -30.95 -21.68
C ALA A 317 10.68 -30.89 -21.25
N ARG A 318 11.18 -29.69 -20.91
CA ARG A 318 12.60 -29.44 -20.62
C ARG A 318 12.81 -28.75 -19.28
N ASP A 319 12.02 -27.72 -19.00
CA ASP A 319 12.13 -26.97 -17.75
C ASP A 319 11.61 -27.83 -16.59
N SER A 320 12.29 -27.76 -15.44
CA SER A 320 11.87 -28.51 -14.26
C SER A 320 10.50 -28.08 -13.74
N LEU A 321 9.76 -29.00 -13.15
CA LEU A 321 8.48 -28.73 -12.52
C LEU A 321 8.61 -27.66 -11.42
N ALA A 322 9.75 -27.62 -10.72
CA ALA A 322 10.07 -26.56 -9.76
C ALA A 322 10.04 -25.16 -10.38
N SER A 323 10.76 -24.97 -11.49
CA SER A 323 10.82 -23.70 -12.21
C SER A 323 9.45 -23.31 -12.77
N ILE A 324 8.75 -24.27 -13.38
CA ILE A 324 7.40 -24.06 -13.94
C ILE A 324 6.42 -23.66 -12.82
N TYR A 325 6.46 -24.34 -11.67
CA TYR A 325 5.55 -24.06 -10.57
C TYR A 325 5.87 -22.75 -9.84
N ALA A 326 7.15 -22.40 -9.70
CA ALA A 326 7.59 -21.10 -9.22
C ALA A 326 7.02 -19.96 -10.10
N LYS A 327 7.18 -20.07 -11.43
CA LYS A 327 6.60 -19.13 -12.39
C LYS A 327 5.07 -19.13 -12.36
N TYR A 328 4.43 -20.29 -12.23
CA TYR A 328 2.97 -20.39 -12.11
C TYR A 328 2.45 -19.57 -10.93
N ARG A 329 3.04 -19.76 -9.75
CA ARG A 329 2.68 -19.05 -8.53
C ARG A 329 2.99 -17.56 -8.63
N ALA A 330 4.16 -17.20 -9.17
CA ALA A 330 4.61 -15.82 -9.33
C ALA A 330 3.76 -15.02 -10.34
N TYR A 331 3.30 -15.65 -11.42
CA TYR A 331 2.68 -14.97 -12.57
C TYR A 331 1.18 -15.24 -12.71
N ALA A 332 0.52 -15.70 -11.64
CA ALA A 332 -0.91 -16.03 -11.62
C ALA A 332 -1.83 -14.89 -12.12
N LEU A 333 -1.40 -13.62 -11.95
CA LEU A 333 -2.09 -12.45 -12.50
C LEU A 333 -1.58 -12.09 -13.91
N ARG A 334 -0.28 -11.82 -14.02
CA ARG A 334 0.42 -11.43 -15.25
C ARG A 334 1.90 -11.82 -15.15
N PRO A 335 2.57 -12.17 -16.26
CA PRO A 335 2.04 -12.37 -17.62
C PRO A 335 1.24 -13.67 -17.82
N LYS A 336 1.11 -14.51 -16.78
CA LYS A 336 0.79 -15.95 -16.84
C LYS A 336 1.89 -16.75 -17.53
N ILE A 337 1.93 -18.05 -17.24
CA ILE A 337 2.90 -18.95 -17.89
C ILE A 337 2.31 -19.53 -19.17
N ARG A 338 3.14 -19.64 -20.20
CA ARG A 338 2.75 -20.06 -21.55
C ARG A 338 3.87 -20.79 -22.27
N PHE A 339 3.49 -21.61 -23.24
CA PHE A 339 4.42 -22.27 -24.17
C PHE A 339 3.83 -22.24 -25.59
N THR A 340 4.67 -22.55 -26.57
CA THR A 340 4.24 -22.65 -27.98
C THR A 340 4.07 -24.11 -28.35
N HIS A 341 2.95 -24.45 -29.01
CA HIS A 341 2.69 -25.77 -29.57
C HIS A 341 2.00 -25.63 -30.93
N GLN A 342 2.56 -26.22 -31.99
CA GLN A 342 2.07 -26.08 -33.37
C GLN A 342 1.79 -24.62 -33.74
N GLU A 343 2.78 -23.74 -33.51
CA GLU A 343 2.73 -22.29 -33.76
C GLU A 343 1.67 -21.51 -32.96
N LYS A 344 0.95 -22.17 -32.06
CA LYS A 344 -0.05 -21.52 -31.20
C LYS A 344 0.46 -21.33 -29.79
N THR A 345 0.14 -20.19 -29.21
CA THR A 345 0.39 -19.97 -27.79
C THR A 345 -0.59 -20.78 -26.95
N VAL A 346 -0.10 -21.53 -25.97
CA VAL A 346 -0.90 -22.24 -24.98
C VAL A 346 -0.58 -21.69 -23.60
N VAL A 347 -1.59 -21.13 -22.93
CA VAL A 347 -1.48 -20.60 -21.57
C VAL A 347 -1.88 -21.69 -20.56
N ILE A 348 -1.12 -21.84 -19.48
CA ILE A 348 -1.54 -22.67 -18.34
C ILE A 348 -2.43 -21.79 -17.44
N GLU A 349 -3.71 -22.13 -17.34
CA GLU A 349 -4.66 -21.39 -16.51
C GLU A 349 -4.77 -21.94 -15.09
N SER A 350 -4.61 -23.25 -14.91
CA SER A 350 -4.61 -23.89 -13.59
C SER A 350 -3.57 -25.00 -13.54
N LEU A 351 -2.80 -25.03 -12.46
CA LEU A 351 -1.80 -26.07 -12.17
C LEU A 351 -1.84 -26.37 -10.66
N ILE A 352 -2.45 -27.50 -10.30
CA ILE A 352 -2.53 -27.98 -8.92
C ILE A 352 -1.63 -29.20 -8.79
N LEU A 353 -0.73 -29.15 -7.82
CA LEU A 353 0.24 -30.20 -7.57
C LEU A 353 -0.03 -30.92 -6.23
N ASP A 354 0.32 -32.19 -6.17
CA ASP A 354 0.54 -32.92 -4.93
C ASP A 354 1.88 -32.53 -4.32
N ALA A 355 1.89 -32.12 -3.05
CA ALA A 355 3.10 -31.59 -2.41
C ALA A 355 4.17 -32.68 -2.19
N ASP A 356 3.76 -33.90 -1.84
CA ASP A 356 4.70 -34.99 -1.53
C ASP A 356 5.32 -35.53 -2.81
N LEU A 357 4.51 -35.76 -3.85
CA LEU A 357 5.02 -36.17 -5.15
C LEU A 357 5.82 -35.05 -5.85
N TYR A 358 5.47 -33.78 -5.59
CA TYR A 358 6.29 -32.65 -6.06
C TYR A 358 7.67 -32.70 -5.40
N ALA A 359 7.75 -32.87 -4.08
CA ALA A 359 9.02 -32.92 -3.38
C ALA A 359 9.96 -34.02 -3.92
N ALA A 360 9.41 -35.17 -4.27
CA ALA A 360 10.15 -36.31 -4.83
C ALA A 360 10.58 -36.13 -6.30
N GLY A 361 9.86 -35.33 -7.10
CA GLY A 361 10.02 -35.25 -8.55
C GLY A 361 10.25 -33.86 -9.13
N LYS A 362 10.42 -32.82 -8.32
CA LYS A 362 10.43 -31.40 -8.76
C LYS A 362 11.44 -31.05 -9.87
N ASP A 363 12.50 -31.83 -10.02
CA ASP A 363 13.55 -31.61 -11.03
C ASP A 363 13.19 -32.20 -12.40
N GLN A 364 12.16 -33.02 -12.48
CA GLN A 364 11.62 -33.58 -13.72
C GLN A 364 10.70 -32.57 -14.42
N PRO A 365 10.53 -32.67 -15.75
CA PRO A 365 9.67 -31.75 -16.49
C PRO A 365 8.17 -31.93 -16.20
N LEU A 366 7.34 -30.99 -16.66
CA LEU A 366 5.88 -31.07 -16.56
C LEU A 366 5.32 -32.31 -17.26
N TRP A 367 5.95 -32.70 -18.37
CA TRP A 367 5.69 -33.97 -19.07
C TRP A 367 6.92 -34.47 -19.82
N ASP A 368 6.96 -35.76 -20.14
CA ASP A 368 8.03 -36.39 -20.93
C ASP A 368 7.89 -36.12 -22.46
N SER A 369 8.82 -36.65 -23.26
CA SER A 369 8.78 -36.54 -24.73
C SER A 369 7.57 -37.26 -25.37
N SER A 370 6.95 -38.21 -24.67
CA SER A 370 5.70 -38.87 -25.04
C SER A 370 4.46 -38.14 -24.47
N TYR A 371 4.64 -36.92 -23.96
CA TYR A 371 3.63 -36.09 -23.31
C TYR A 371 2.95 -36.75 -22.08
N ARG A 372 3.60 -37.70 -21.44
CA ARG A 372 3.13 -38.31 -20.19
C ARG A 372 3.30 -37.29 -19.06
N LEU A 373 2.21 -36.99 -18.34
CA LEU A 373 2.25 -35.98 -17.28
C LEU A 373 3.11 -36.42 -16.10
N HIS A 374 3.74 -35.44 -15.46
CA HIS A 374 4.39 -35.64 -14.19
C HIS A 374 3.39 -36.15 -13.12
N PRO A 375 3.74 -37.19 -12.32
CA PRO A 375 2.83 -37.80 -11.32
C PRO A 375 2.27 -36.82 -10.28
N ALA A 376 3.02 -35.77 -9.96
CA ALA A 376 2.59 -34.75 -9.01
C ALA A 376 1.42 -33.88 -9.51
N ILE A 377 1.05 -33.91 -10.79
CA ILE A 377 0.00 -33.02 -11.32
C ILE A 377 -1.39 -33.60 -11.00
N LYS A 378 -2.12 -32.94 -10.09
CA LYS A 378 -3.53 -33.26 -9.79
C LYS A 378 -4.47 -32.68 -10.84
N THR A 379 -4.25 -31.41 -11.19
CA THR A 379 -5.09 -30.68 -12.14
C THR A 379 -4.23 -29.83 -13.05
N LEU A 380 -4.52 -29.89 -14.35
CA LEU A 380 -3.90 -29.04 -15.36
C LEU A 380 -4.97 -28.56 -16.35
N SER A 381 -5.16 -27.23 -16.39
CA SER A 381 -6.04 -26.56 -17.35
C SER A 381 -5.22 -25.71 -18.32
N LEU A 382 -5.47 -25.91 -19.61
CA LEU A 382 -4.74 -25.31 -20.71
C LEU A 382 -5.68 -24.49 -21.58
N LYS A 383 -5.21 -23.34 -22.03
CA LYS A 383 -5.94 -22.46 -22.95
C LYS A 383 -5.12 -22.20 -24.21
N PRO A 384 -5.37 -22.96 -25.28
CA PRO A 384 -4.84 -22.65 -26.60
C PRO A 384 -5.38 -21.31 -27.10
N GLU A 385 -4.57 -20.62 -27.89
CA GLU A 385 -4.94 -19.36 -28.53
C GLU A 385 -6.26 -19.48 -29.32
N GLY A 386 -7.16 -18.52 -29.11
CA GLY A 386 -8.47 -18.50 -29.74
C GLY A 386 -9.48 -19.55 -29.23
N LYS A 387 -9.15 -20.32 -28.19
CA LYS A 387 -10.04 -21.35 -27.62
C LYS A 387 -10.42 -21.10 -26.17
N LYS A 388 -11.40 -21.85 -25.69
CA LYS A 388 -11.75 -21.92 -24.27
C LYS A 388 -10.70 -22.75 -23.52
N SER A 389 -10.63 -22.53 -22.21
CA SER A 389 -9.86 -23.41 -21.31
C SER A 389 -10.36 -24.84 -21.44
N MET A 390 -9.45 -25.80 -21.36
CA MET A 390 -9.75 -27.23 -21.42
C MET A 390 -8.82 -28.02 -20.50
N ASP A 391 -9.28 -29.18 -20.07
CA ASP A 391 -8.48 -30.11 -19.28
C ASP A 391 -7.36 -30.76 -20.11
N ARG A 392 -6.45 -31.46 -19.41
CA ARG A 392 -5.36 -32.20 -20.03
C ARG A 392 -5.83 -33.21 -21.07
N THR A 393 -6.92 -33.93 -20.81
CA THR A 393 -7.42 -35.03 -21.65
C THR A 393 -7.92 -34.49 -22.98
N SER A 394 -8.72 -33.43 -22.94
CA SER A 394 -9.20 -32.69 -24.11
C SER A 394 -8.05 -32.12 -24.91
N PHE A 395 -7.06 -31.53 -24.22
CA PHE A 395 -5.85 -31.03 -24.89
C PHE A 395 -5.06 -32.17 -25.58
N LYS A 396 -4.92 -33.34 -24.93
CA LYS A 396 -4.28 -34.52 -25.54
C LYS A 396 -4.96 -34.90 -26.85
N ASN A 397 -6.29 -35.02 -26.80
CA ASN A 397 -7.10 -35.53 -27.89
C ASN A 397 -7.16 -34.58 -29.09
N GLY A 398 -7.08 -33.27 -28.84
CA GLY A 398 -7.16 -32.25 -29.89
C GLY A 398 -5.83 -31.74 -30.44
N TYR A 399 -4.75 -31.76 -29.64
CA TYR A 399 -3.49 -31.06 -29.99
C TYR A 399 -2.24 -31.95 -29.98
N LEU A 400 -2.26 -33.06 -29.24
CA LEU A 400 -1.07 -33.92 -29.08
C LEU A 400 -1.16 -35.24 -29.86
N LYS A 401 -2.30 -35.55 -30.47
CA LYS A 401 -2.36 -36.65 -31.45
C LYS A 401 -1.64 -36.21 -32.71
N GLU A 402 -0.74 -37.04 -33.21
CA GLU A 402 -0.23 -36.88 -34.57
C GLU A 402 -1.42 -36.79 -35.52
N LYS A 403 -1.46 -35.75 -36.35
CA LYS A 403 -2.33 -35.79 -37.53
C LYS A 403 -1.90 -37.05 -38.27
N LYS A 404 -2.80 -38.01 -38.46
CA LYS A 404 -2.58 -39.04 -39.47
C LYS A 404 -2.26 -38.28 -40.75
N SER A 405 -1.05 -38.49 -41.26
CA SER A 405 -0.69 -38.12 -42.61
C SER A 405 -1.66 -38.88 -43.52
N ASP A 406 -2.62 -38.15 -44.09
CA ASP A 406 -3.42 -38.64 -45.22
C ASP A 406 -2.54 -38.73 -46.47
#